data_AF-A0A238LGB5-F1
#
_entry.id   AF-A0A238LGB5-F1
#
_cell.length_a   1.000
_cell.length_b   1.000
_cell.length_c   1.000
_cell.angle_alpha   90.00
_cell.angle_beta   90.00
_cell.angle_gamma   90.00
#
_symmetry.space_group_name_H-M   'P 1'
#
loop_
_entity.id
_entity.type
_entity.pdbx_description
1 polymer ?
#
loop_
_entity_poly.entity_id
_entity_poly.type
_entity_poly.pdbx_seq_one_letter_code
_entity_poly.pdbx_strand_id
1 'polypeptide(L)'
;MFDAAVLAPNGKHYFFAGSVYWRFDAAKGAVDDGYPLAISNWTGVPNNLDAAYRMRGGYNFDKIYFLKGRRVWRYDFPDGKVDAGYPKPIHHELKGFWDDGIDAAVDFGDYLRYVFRHNTVRQLDNDGGLKRETNPIHEQFPGVPGDLNAVVTAMNGRKSSFQFFQRDLTSTPPKPVVPADETAMMMTDIQSAGTNAVVLGKTYPGFRNRLTATQEQAVSRFAADRRPSKFPMLDRAKVAGQLRDRLSDPRAVHQINSAFCGPASIVYWLAKTRPDVYIKIVDELYHLGKFRTFGETITPQSDFLSTSPNLARVGGGQIDEIDWMVMGALRSARGLLTDVEGDGEEKGANAAAMKYWCTEVLGYGHVDFNRCYAVGEHKALEDADVAYNRHSMDGEAYGTQGAAFLAVHSSMLKGAVKKKDEDDGFFRGIGEKIFGNHWVVYEGDYLCDPGTPRNAKDGHFSFKVYSWGQIYHLSLPEEDFRNAMYGSVNAY
;
A
#
# COMPACT_ATOMS: atom_id res chain seq x y z
N MET A 1 16.22 -22.44 20.71
CA MET A 1 15.55 -21.22 21.18
C MET A 1 15.92 -20.07 20.27
N PHE A 2 15.03 -19.11 20.07
CA PHE A 2 15.22 -18.02 19.12
C PHE A 2 15.91 -16.82 19.77
N ASP A 3 16.88 -16.24 19.07
CA ASP A 3 17.63 -15.04 19.46
C ASP A 3 16.98 -13.76 18.91
N ALA A 4 16.14 -13.87 17.88
CA ALA A 4 15.33 -12.76 17.37
C ALA A 4 14.07 -13.29 16.69
N ALA A 5 13.03 -12.47 16.65
CA ALA A 5 11.80 -12.78 15.93
C ALA A 5 11.19 -11.51 15.32
N VAL A 6 10.57 -11.63 14.15
CA VAL A 6 9.91 -10.50 13.49
C VAL A 6 8.72 -10.95 12.65
N LEU A 7 7.66 -10.14 12.63
CA LEU A 7 6.59 -10.25 11.64
C LEU A 7 7.01 -9.47 10.38
N ALA A 8 7.36 -10.17 9.32
CA ALA A 8 7.91 -9.57 8.11
C ALA A 8 6.83 -8.95 7.20
N PRO A 9 7.23 -8.14 6.19
CA PRO A 9 6.31 -7.54 5.21
C PRO A 9 5.38 -8.49 4.47
N ASN A 10 5.77 -9.75 4.29
CA ASN A 10 4.94 -10.80 3.68
C ASN A 10 3.93 -11.47 4.64
N GLY A 11 3.78 -10.96 5.87
CA GLY A 11 2.84 -11.47 6.85
C GLY A 11 3.27 -12.79 7.53
N LYS A 12 4.49 -13.28 7.28
CA LYS A 12 5.03 -14.46 7.94
C LYS A 12 5.87 -14.07 9.15
N HIS A 13 5.91 -14.95 10.14
CA HIS A 13 6.79 -14.82 11.29
C HIS A 13 8.13 -15.45 10.96
N TYR A 14 9.20 -14.70 11.17
CA TYR A 14 10.56 -15.19 11.01
C TYR A 14 11.22 -15.28 12.37
N PHE A 15 11.77 -16.45 12.67
CA PHE A 15 12.46 -16.73 13.92
C PHE A 15 13.92 -17.06 13.62
N PHE A 16 14.86 -16.41 14.29
CA PHE A 16 16.29 -16.53 14.05
C PHE A 16 16.96 -17.20 15.24
N ALA A 17 17.89 -18.12 15.01
CA ALA A 17 18.74 -18.68 16.06
C ALA A 17 20.12 -19.04 15.50
N GLY A 18 21.18 -18.55 16.13
CA GLY A 18 22.55 -18.79 15.71
C GLY A 18 22.78 -18.33 14.27
N SER A 19 22.98 -19.28 13.34
CA SER A 19 23.21 -19.02 11.92
C SER A 19 22.04 -19.38 11.01
N VAL A 20 20.88 -19.75 11.58
CA VAL A 20 19.73 -20.23 10.83
C VAL A 20 18.45 -19.50 11.21
N TYR A 21 17.44 -19.61 10.36
CA TYR A 21 16.11 -19.04 10.61
C TYR A 21 14.99 -19.96 10.12
N TRP A 22 13.82 -19.81 10.72
CA TRP A 22 12.57 -20.48 10.32
C TRP A 22 11.57 -19.43 9.85
N ARG A 23 10.74 -19.81 8.88
CA ARG A 23 9.57 -19.03 8.46
C ARG A 23 8.30 -19.77 8.87
N PHE A 24 7.50 -19.14 9.71
CA PHE A 24 6.25 -19.67 10.22
C PHE A 24 5.05 -18.96 9.60
N ASP A 25 4.12 -19.76 9.13
CA ASP A 25 2.86 -19.32 8.55
C ASP A 25 1.75 -19.45 9.59
N ALA A 26 1.37 -18.33 10.21
CA ALA A 26 0.30 -18.30 11.19
C ALA A 26 -1.05 -18.78 10.63
N ALA A 27 -1.30 -18.63 9.31
CA ALA A 27 -2.52 -19.12 8.69
C ALA A 27 -2.56 -20.65 8.61
N LYS A 28 -1.41 -21.29 8.42
CA LYS A 28 -1.28 -22.76 8.47
C LYS A 28 -1.06 -23.29 9.90
N GLY A 29 -0.68 -22.41 10.82
CA GLY A 29 -0.23 -22.80 12.16
C GLY A 29 1.06 -23.63 12.14
N ALA A 30 1.87 -23.52 11.08
CA ALA A 30 3.02 -24.40 10.85
C ALA A 30 4.23 -23.63 10.29
N VAL A 31 5.43 -24.18 10.53
CA VAL A 31 6.64 -23.76 9.82
C VAL A 31 6.52 -24.21 8.36
N ASP A 32 6.91 -23.35 7.42
CA ASP A 32 6.91 -23.72 6.00
C ASP A 32 7.94 -24.83 5.72
N ASP A 33 7.64 -25.67 4.73
CA ASP A 33 8.52 -26.77 4.32
C ASP A 33 9.90 -26.24 3.86
N GLY A 34 10.95 -27.00 4.16
CA GLY A 34 12.34 -26.67 3.78
C GLY A 34 13.09 -25.76 4.75
N TYR A 35 12.48 -25.38 5.87
CA TYR A 35 13.13 -24.65 6.96
C TYR A 35 13.66 -25.60 8.06
N PRO A 36 14.74 -25.24 8.79
CA PRO A 36 15.43 -23.94 8.76
C PRO A 36 16.34 -23.72 7.56
N LEU A 37 16.55 -22.45 7.20
CA LEU A 37 17.52 -22.01 6.20
C LEU A 37 18.61 -21.15 6.84
N ALA A 38 19.73 -20.99 6.14
CA ALA A 38 20.85 -20.16 6.62
C ALA A 38 20.50 -18.67 6.59
N ILE A 39 20.88 -17.92 7.62
CA ILE A 39 20.70 -16.45 7.68
C ILE A 39 21.44 -15.75 6.53
N SER A 40 22.44 -16.37 5.91
CA SER A 40 23.09 -15.84 4.71
C SER A 40 22.14 -15.58 3.53
N ASN A 41 20.94 -16.18 3.52
CA ASN A 41 19.89 -15.86 2.55
C ASN A 41 19.30 -14.45 2.75
N TRP A 42 19.55 -13.83 3.90
CA TRP A 42 19.29 -12.43 4.19
C TRP A 42 20.56 -11.63 3.91
N THR A 43 20.78 -11.28 2.65
CA THR A 43 22.06 -10.73 2.18
C THR A 43 22.53 -9.55 3.03
N GLY A 44 23.69 -9.70 3.67
CA GLY A 44 24.30 -8.66 4.51
C GLY A 44 23.88 -8.68 5.99
N VAL A 45 22.90 -9.50 6.39
CA VAL A 45 22.50 -9.69 7.78
C VAL A 45 23.48 -10.64 8.49
N PRO A 46 23.97 -10.31 9.70
CA PRO A 46 24.89 -11.17 10.43
C PRO A 46 24.16 -12.32 11.16
N ASN A 47 24.89 -13.41 11.44
CA ASN A 47 24.45 -14.45 12.38
C ASN A 47 24.45 -13.94 13.84
N ASN A 48 23.84 -14.69 14.75
CA ASN A 48 23.75 -14.41 16.19
C ASN A 48 23.18 -13.00 16.42
N LEU A 49 21.95 -12.81 15.96
CA LEU A 49 21.18 -11.58 16.14
C LEU A 49 20.72 -11.48 17.60
N ASP A 50 20.61 -10.27 18.12
CA ASP A 50 20.09 -10.03 19.47
C ASP A 50 18.61 -9.62 19.45
N ALA A 51 18.17 -8.96 18.38
CA ALA A 51 16.77 -8.59 18.19
C ALA A 51 16.47 -8.31 16.72
N ALA A 52 15.18 -8.32 16.38
CA ALA A 52 14.68 -7.84 15.10
C ALA A 52 13.36 -7.11 15.32
N TYR A 53 13.13 -6.03 14.60
CA TYR A 53 11.82 -5.39 14.54
C TYR A 53 11.54 -4.86 13.14
N ARG A 54 10.27 -4.59 12.87
CA ARG A 54 9.82 -3.97 11.64
C ARG A 54 9.23 -2.59 11.95
N MET A 55 9.44 -1.62 11.08
CA MET A 55 8.58 -0.43 11.06
C MET A 55 7.41 -0.75 10.13
N ARG A 56 6.16 -0.61 10.58
CA ARG A 56 4.96 -0.91 9.77
C ARG A 56 4.40 0.31 9.04
N GLY A 57 4.78 1.52 9.45
CA GLY A 57 4.41 2.80 8.86
C GLY A 57 5.60 3.61 8.36
N GLY A 58 5.30 4.65 7.56
CA GLY A 58 6.30 5.54 6.96
C GLY A 58 7.12 4.91 5.83
N TYR A 59 8.18 5.59 5.39
CA TYR A 59 9.07 5.17 4.29
C TYR A 59 9.77 3.81 4.52
N ASN A 60 9.91 3.39 5.78
CA ASN A 60 10.60 2.16 6.16
C ASN A 60 9.66 0.95 6.35
N PHE A 61 8.43 0.99 5.81
CA PHE A 61 7.40 0.00 6.08
C PHE A 61 7.75 -1.44 5.62
N ASP A 62 8.63 -1.55 4.62
CA ASP A 62 9.15 -2.81 4.09
C ASP A 62 10.59 -3.09 4.56
N LYS A 63 11.10 -2.30 5.52
CA LYS A 63 12.40 -2.50 6.12
C LYS A 63 12.30 -3.32 7.39
N ILE A 64 13.25 -4.23 7.58
CA ILE A 64 13.46 -4.96 8.83
C ILE A 64 14.76 -4.48 9.46
N TYR A 65 14.73 -4.17 10.75
CA TYR A 65 15.88 -3.72 11.51
C TYR A 65 16.38 -4.89 12.35
N PHE A 66 17.57 -5.36 12.02
CA PHE A 66 18.27 -6.41 12.75
C PHE A 66 19.29 -5.78 13.68
N LEU A 67 19.34 -6.23 14.93
CA LEU A 67 20.23 -5.70 15.96
C LEU A 67 21.24 -6.77 16.38
N LYS A 68 22.50 -6.33 16.52
CA LYS A 68 23.58 -7.18 17.04
C LYS A 68 24.65 -6.32 17.71
N GLY A 69 24.90 -6.58 18.98
CA GLY A 69 25.72 -5.78 19.87
C GLY A 69 25.30 -4.32 19.81
N ARG A 70 26.22 -3.45 19.42
CA ARG A 70 26.01 -1.99 19.34
C ARG A 70 25.58 -1.49 17.96
N ARG A 71 25.17 -2.40 17.07
CA ARG A 71 24.92 -2.13 15.64
C ARG A 71 23.52 -2.55 15.21
N VAL A 72 23.02 -1.83 14.20
CA VAL A 72 21.75 -2.08 13.52
C VAL A 72 21.98 -2.23 12.02
N TRP A 73 21.31 -3.20 11.40
CA TRP A 73 21.27 -3.44 9.97
C TRP A 73 19.83 -3.19 9.50
N ARG A 74 19.65 -2.25 8.57
CA ARG A 74 18.36 -2.02 7.92
C ARG A 74 18.31 -2.85 6.65
N TYR A 75 17.47 -3.87 6.65
CA TYR A 75 17.28 -4.80 5.56
C TYR A 75 16.09 -4.39 4.71
N ASP A 76 16.32 -4.21 3.42
CA ASP A 76 15.27 -4.07 2.43
C ASP A 76 14.69 -5.44 2.12
N PHE A 77 13.45 -5.67 2.55
CA PHE A 77 12.79 -6.94 2.37
C PHE A 77 12.47 -7.26 0.90
N PRO A 78 11.95 -6.30 0.10
CA PRO A 78 11.85 -6.44 -1.36
C PRO A 78 13.17 -6.77 -2.08
N ASP A 79 14.23 -5.98 -1.86
CA ASP A 79 15.51 -6.15 -2.54
C ASP A 79 16.31 -7.36 -2.05
N GLY A 80 15.92 -7.92 -0.90
CA GLY A 80 16.57 -9.08 -0.33
C GLY A 80 17.99 -8.81 0.18
N LYS A 81 18.30 -7.57 0.60
CA LYS A 81 19.63 -7.17 1.07
C LYS A 81 19.62 -6.02 2.08
N VAL A 82 20.70 -5.90 2.83
CA VAL A 82 20.94 -4.74 3.71
C VAL A 82 21.20 -3.48 2.87
N ASP A 83 20.57 -2.37 3.26
CA ASP A 83 20.72 -1.07 2.62
C ASP A 83 22.18 -0.60 2.62
N ALA A 84 22.56 0.09 1.56
CA ALA A 84 23.87 0.74 1.48
C ALA A 84 24.08 1.70 2.67
N GLY A 85 25.27 1.65 3.28
CA GLY A 85 25.60 2.46 4.46
C GLY A 85 25.18 1.86 5.80
N TYR A 86 24.62 0.65 5.83
CA TYR A 86 24.46 -0.16 7.03
C TYR A 86 25.55 -1.25 7.12
N PRO A 87 25.95 -1.71 8.33
CA PRO A 87 25.35 -1.36 9.63
C PRO A 87 25.72 0.01 10.17
N LYS A 88 24.82 0.56 10.99
CA LYS A 88 25.02 1.81 11.75
C LYS A 88 25.03 1.55 13.26
N PRO A 89 25.53 2.47 14.10
CA PRO A 89 25.35 2.38 15.54
C PRO A 89 23.86 2.42 15.94
N ILE A 90 23.49 1.75 17.05
CA ILE A 90 22.10 1.70 17.52
C ILE A 90 21.49 3.10 17.67
N HIS A 91 22.22 4.07 18.24
CA HIS A 91 21.73 5.44 18.45
C HIS A 91 21.38 6.20 17.16
N HIS A 92 21.82 5.72 15.99
CA HIS A 92 21.40 6.32 14.72
C HIS A 92 19.90 6.11 14.49
N GLU A 93 19.38 4.92 14.80
CA GLU A 93 17.97 4.56 14.64
C GLU A 93 17.17 4.75 15.94
N LEU A 94 17.79 4.41 17.07
CA LEU A 94 17.17 4.37 18.39
C LEU A 94 17.85 5.39 19.31
N LYS A 95 17.65 6.67 19.02
CA LYS A 95 18.19 7.77 19.84
C LYS A 95 17.67 7.68 21.28
N GLY A 96 18.58 7.71 22.25
CA GLY A 96 18.24 7.62 23.68
C GLY A 96 18.00 6.20 24.20
N PHE A 97 18.23 5.16 23.40
CA PHE A 97 18.22 3.77 23.84
C PHE A 97 19.57 3.32 24.40
N TRP A 98 19.63 2.08 24.90
CA TRP A 98 20.84 1.49 25.41
C TRP A 98 21.89 1.32 24.32
N ASP A 99 23.11 1.74 24.64
CA ASP A 99 24.24 1.71 23.71
C ASP A 99 24.95 0.36 23.70
N ASP A 100 24.72 -0.50 24.69
CA ASP A 100 25.40 -1.79 24.89
C ASP A 100 24.63 -2.99 24.33
N GLY A 101 23.39 -2.80 23.87
CA GLY A 101 22.61 -3.85 23.21
C GLY A 101 21.12 -3.73 23.47
N ILE A 102 20.34 -4.53 22.73
CA ILE A 102 18.89 -4.68 22.86
C ILE A 102 18.60 -6.17 22.80
N ASP A 103 17.83 -6.69 23.76
CA ASP A 103 17.54 -8.12 23.85
C ASP A 103 16.29 -8.53 23.08
N ALA A 104 15.37 -7.57 22.91
CA ALA A 104 14.15 -7.80 22.15
C ALA A 104 13.51 -6.47 21.75
N ALA A 105 12.81 -6.44 20.62
CA ALA A 105 12.06 -5.27 20.18
C ALA A 105 10.81 -5.71 19.43
N VAL A 106 9.69 -5.02 19.64
CA VAL A 106 8.44 -5.33 18.94
C VAL A 106 7.68 -4.05 18.58
N ASP A 107 7.17 -4.08 17.37
CA ASP A 107 6.27 -3.10 16.79
C ASP A 107 4.80 -3.44 17.09
N PHE A 108 3.95 -2.43 17.21
CA PHE A 108 2.52 -2.61 17.43
C PHE A 108 1.74 -1.51 16.72
N GLY A 109 0.80 -1.91 15.86
CA GLY A 109 0.28 -1.00 14.84
C GLY A 109 1.38 -0.65 13.85
N ASP A 110 1.50 0.63 13.50
CA ASP A 110 2.42 1.11 12.47
C ASP A 110 3.84 1.42 12.98
N TYR A 111 4.09 1.33 14.29
CA TYR A 111 5.32 1.84 14.92
C TYR A 111 6.03 0.80 15.78
N LEU A 112 7.37 0.92 15.86
CA LEU A 112 8.13 0.29 16.93
C LEU A 112 7.55 0.77 18.26
N ARG A 113 7.16 -0.15 19.14
CA ARG A 113 6.38 0.20 20.34
C ARG A 113 7.08 -0.12 21.63
N TYR A 114 7.80 -1.24 21.70
CA TYR A 114 8.47 -1.69 22.92
C TYR A 114 9.86 -2.21 22.60
N VAL A 115 10.85 -1.80 23.39
CA VAL A 115 12.24 -2.27 23.35
C VAL A 115 12.61 -2.76 24.73
N PHE A 116 13.22 -3.94 24.78
CA PHE A 116 13.51 -4.66 26.01
C PHE A 116 15.02 -4.82 26.18
N ARG A 117 15.47 -4.61 27.41
CA ARG A 117 16.85 -4.85 27.83
C ARG A 117 16.84 -5.28 29.28
N HIS A 118 17.40 -6.45 29.55
CA HIS A 118 17.37 -7.11 30.83
C HIS A 118 15.92 -7.23 31.37
N ASN A 119 15.68 -6.71 32.57
CA ASN A 119 14.36 -6.66 33.18
C ASN A 119 13.66 -5.30 32.98
N THR A 120 14.07 -4.52 31.98
CA THR A 120 13.51 -3.20 31.68
C THR A 120 12.85 -3.18 30.31
N VAL A 121 11.69 -2.53 30.22
CA VAL A 121 11.02 -2.22 28.95
C VAL A 121 10.87 -0.71 28.80
N ARG A 122 11.21 -0.21 27.61
CA ARG A 122 10.91 1.15 27.17
C ARG A 122 9.79 1.10 26.15
N GLN A 123 8.70 1.80 26.46
CA GLN A 123 7.59 2.05 25.56
C GLN A 123 7.81 3.36 24.79
N LEU A 124 7.58 3.31 23.49
CA LEU A 124 7.68 4.45 22.60
C LEU A 124 6.30 5.08 22.32
N ASP A 125 6.28 6.39 22.13
CA ASP A 125 5.15 7.08 21.50
C ASP A 125 5.15 6.88 19.97
N ASN A 126 4.28 7.59 19.26
CA ASN A 126 4.15 7.42 17.81
C ASN A 126 5.27 8.15 17.03
N ASP A 127 5.99 9.07 17.68
CA ASP A 127 7.09 9.83 17.09
C ASP A 127 8.46 9.18 17.37
N GLY A 128 8.45 8.01 18.02
CA GLY A 128 9.67 7.29 18.42
C GLY A 128 10.32 7.82 19.70
N GLY A 129 9.66 8.75 20.42
CA GLY A 129 10.09 9.25 21.71
C GLY A 129 9.84 8.26 22.85
N LEU A 130 10.65 8.33 23.91
CA LEU A 130 10.44 7.53 25.12
C LEU A 130 9.18 8.02 25.85
N LYS A 131 8.14 7.19 25.86
CA LYS A 131 6.88 7.47 26.54
C LYS A 131 6.89 7.00 27.99
N ARG A 132 7.41 5.79 28.24
CA ARG A 132 7.44 5.16 29.56
C ARG A 132 8.60 4.19 29.64
N GLU A 133 9.26 4.14 30.79
CA GLU A 133 10.17 3.07 31.16
C GLU A 133 9.55 2.30 32.34
N THR A 134 9.62 0.97 32.29
CA THR A 134 9.12 0.10 33.37
C THR A 134 10.18 -0.94 33.70
N ASN A 135 10.50 -1.07 35.00
CA ASN A 135 11.37 -2.08 35.56
C ASN A 135 10.80 -2.47 36.94
N PRO A 136 10.45 -3.75 37.18
CA PRO A 136 10.63 -4.91 36.30
C PRO A 136 9.58 -4.99 35.17
N ILE A 137 9.89 -5.71 34.09
CA ILE A 137 8.99 -5.89 32.93
C ILE A 137 7.58 -6.34 33.34
N HIS A 138 7.48 -7.19 34.37
CA HIS A 138 6.21 -7.77 34.80
C HIS A 138 5.20 -6.76 35.37
N GLU A 139 5.64 -5.55 35.78
CA GLU A 139 4.72 -4.49 36.19
C GLU A 139 3.86 -3.98 35.02
N GLN A 140 4.39 -4.03 33.80
CA GLN A 140 3.67 -3.65 32.58
C GLN A 140 3.09 -4.87 31.85
N PHE A 141 3.78 -6.01 31.93
CA PHE A 141 3.37 -7.26 31.30
C PHE A 141 3.30 -8.38 32.34
N PRO A 142 2.18 -8.50 33.10
CA PRO A 142 2.04 -9.51 34.13
C PRO A 142 2.34 -10.93 33.61
N GLY A 143 3.21 -11.64 34.32
CA GLY A 143 3.65 -13.00 33.94
C GLY A 143 4.79 -13.06 32.93
N VAL A 144 5.28 -11.93 32.41
CA VAL A 144 6.47 -11.88 31.54
C VAL A 144 7.73 -11.75 32.39
N PRO A 145 8.69 -12.68 32.27
CA PRO A 145 9.94 -12.63 33.01
C PRO A 145 10.92 -11.57 32.45
N GLY A 146 11.97 -11.26 33.20
CA GLY A 146 13.10 -10.48 32.69
C GLY A 146 13.96 -11.26 31.70
N ASP A 147 14.95 -10.61 31.09
CA ASP A 147 15.97 -11.24 30.23
C ASP A 147 15.38 -12.04 29.06
N LEU A 148 14.51 -11.39 28.30
CA LEU A 148 13.87 -11.97 27.12
C LEU A 148 14.90 -12.22 26.01
N ASN A 149 14.68 -13.25 25.20
CA ASN A 149 15.49 -13.53 24.01
C ASN A 149 14.84 -13.05 22.72
N ALA A 150 13.52 -13.02 22.66
CA ALA A 150 12.81 -12.48 21.51
C ALA A 150 11.39 -12.09 21.91
N VAL A 151 10.80 -11.19 21.14
CA VAL A 151 9.38 -10.87 21.19
C VAL A 151 8.87 -10.68 19.76
N VAL A 152 7.63 -11.06 19.50
CA VAL A 152 6.99 -10.80 18.20
C VAL A 152 5.51 -10.52 18.36
N THR A 153 4.95 -9.71 17.45
CA THR A 153 3.51 -9.56 17.34
C THR A 153 2.91 -10.80 16.68
N ALA A 154 1.96 -11.45 17.35
CA ALA A 154 1.11 -12.49 16.78
C ALA A 154 -0.24 -11.89 16.39
N MET A 155 -0.78 -12.34 15.26
CA MET A 155 -2.11 -11.94 14.78
C MET A 155 -3.01 -13.17 14.74
N ASN A 156 -4.02 -13.22 15.61
CA ASN A 156 -5.02 -14.28 15.66
C ASN A 156 -6.37 -13.68 15.22
N GLY A 157 -6.60 -13.68 13.90
CA GLY A 157 -7.75 -12.99 13.30
C GLY A 157 -7.68 -11.48 13.54
N ARG A 158 -8.72 -10.90 14.16
CA ARG A 158 -8.79 -9.45 14.48
C ARG A 158 -8.05 -9.04 15.77
N LYS A 159 -7.47 -9.98 16.52
CA LYS A 159 -6.76 -9.69 17.77
C LYS A 159 -5.25 -9.77 17.57
N SER A 160 -4.55 -8.69 17.94
CA SER A 160 -3.09 -8.67 18.03
C SER A 160 -2.64 -8.98 19.45
N SER A 161 -1.65 -9.84 19.61
CA SER A 161 -1.00 -10.16 20.90
C SER A 161 0.52 -10.15 20.75
N PHE A 162 1.24 -10.14 21.88
CA PHE A 162 2.69 -10.34 21.89
C PHE A 162 3.00 -11.76 22.35
N GLN A 163 3.96 -12.39 21.68
CA GLN A 163 4.57 -13.64 22.12
C GLN A 163 5.99 -13.34 22.58
N PHE A 164 6.29 -13.71 23.82
CA PHE A 164 7.58 -13.51 24.47
C PHE A 164 8.32 -14.85 24.52
N PHE A 165 9.61 -14.83 24.22
CA PHE A 165 10.49 -16.00 24.24
C PHE A 165 11.62 -15.74 25.23
N GLN A 166 11.86 -16.70 26.12
CA GLN A 166 12.92 -16.61 27.12
C GLN A 166 13.57 -17.98 27.29
N ARG A 167 14.89 -17.99 27.45
CA ARG A 167 15.69 -19.19 27.71
C ARG A 167 15.46 -19.69 29.10
N ASP A 168 14.80 -20.83 29.15
CA ASP A 168 14.91 -21.70 30.29
C ASP A 168 16.36 -22.17 30.40
N LEU A 169 17.13 -21.52 31.27
CA LEU A 169 18.50 -21.87 31.60
C LEU A 169 18.59 -23.12 32.48
N THR A 170 17.45 -23.73 32.85
CA THR A 170 17.38 -24.89 33.75
C THR A 170 17.16 -26.23 33.04
N SER A 171 16.85 -26.25 31.74
CA SER A 171 16.57 -27.48 31.00
C SER A 171 17.63 -27.84 29.94
N THR A 172 18.12 -29.08 29.99
CA THR A 172 18.95 -29.70 28.95
C THR A 172 18.18 -29.81 27.61
N PRO A 173 18.83 -29.58 26.45
CA PRO A 173 18.15 -29.56 25.17
C PRO A 173 17.53 -30.93 24.81
N PRO A 174 16.29 -30.99 24.30
CA PRO A 174 15.66 -32.23 23.89
C PRO A 174 16.30 -32.78 22.60
N LYS A 175 16.42 -34.11 22.52
CA LYS A 175 16.89 -34.81 21.32
C LYS A 175 15.93 -34.58 20.14
N PRO A 176 16.44 -34.52 18.89
CA PRO A 176 15.58 -34.39 17.71
C PRO A 176 14.67 -35.61 17.57
N VAL A 177 13.36 -35.39 17.46
CA VAL A 177 12.37 -36.43 17.15
C VAL A 177 12.17 -36.45 15.63
N VAL A 178 12.39 -37.62 15.03
CA VAL A 178 12.03 -37.93 13.64
C VAL A 178 10.54 -38.29 13.61
N PRO A 179 9.69 -37.71 12.75
CA PRO A 179 8.31 -38.15 12.63
C PRO A 179 8.25 -39.48 11.87
N ALA A 180 7.65 -40.48 12.51
CA ALA A 180 7.18 -41.70 11.86
C ALA A 180 5.79 -41.46 11.25
N ASP A 181 5.48 -42.19 10.18
CA ASP A 181 4.17 -42.33 9.56
C ASP A 181 3.03 -42.45 10.57
N GLU A 182 1.86 -41.85 10.28
CA GLU A 182 0.64 -42.62 10.07
C GLU A 182 -0.56 -41.77 9.61
N THR A 183 -1.44 -42.48 8.93
CA THR A 183 -2.59 -42.10 8.11
C THR A 183 -3.86 -41.92 8.96
N ALA A 184 -4.80 -41.11 8.44
CA ALA A 184 -6.26 -41.15 8.62
C ALA A 184 -6.91 -40.53 9.89
N MET A 185 -7.72 -39.48 9.67
CA MET A 185 -9.16 -39.39 10.05
C MET A 185 -9.75 -38.09 9.48
N MET A 186 -10.52 -38.20 8.38
CA MET A 186 -11.99 -38.11 8.30
C MET A 186 -12.54 -36.72 7.93
N MET A 187 -12.96 -36.66 6.66
CA MET A 187 -14.03 -35.82 6.12
C MET A 187 -15.37 -36.22 6.74
N THR A 188 -16.19 -35.23 7.12
CA THR A 188 -17.66 -35.29 6.95
C THR A 188 -18.23 -33.87 6.80
N ASP A 189 -18.79 -33.63 5.62
CA ASP A 189 -19.96 -32.82 5.27
C ASP A 189 -20.37 -31.60 6.12
N ILE A 190 -20.25 -30.42 5.51
CA ILE A 190 -21.31 -29.40 5.60
C ILE A 190 -21.89 -29.21 4.19
N GLN A 191 -23.14 -29.63 4.07
CA GLN A 191 -23.99 -29.55 2.90
C GLN A 191 -24.24 -28.10 2.46
N SER A 192 -24.43 -27.99 1.15
CA SER A 192 -25.02 -26.88 0.39
C SER A 192 -26.10 -26.08 1.14
N ALA A 193 -25.84 -24.79 1.35
CA ALA A 193 -26.87 -23.78 1.37
C ALA A 193 -26.75 -22.98 0.08
N GLY A 194 -27.67 -23.22 -0.85
CA GLY A 194 -27.75 -22.49 -2.11
C GLY A 194 -27.95 -21.00 -1.84
N THR A 195 -26.98 -20.18 -2.22
CA THR A 195 -27.23 -18.77 -2.47
C THR A 195 -27.66 -18.67 -3.92
N ASN A 196 -28.97 -18.47 -4.11
CA ASN A 196 -29.51 -17.94 -5.34
C ASN A 196 -28.71 -16.69 -5.72
N ALA A 197 -27.79 -16.84 -6.67
CA ALA A 197 -27.23 -15.71 -7.39
C ALA A 197 -28.38 -15.11 -8.20
N VAL A 198 -29.11 -14.19 -7.58
CA VAL A 198 -29.88 -13.23 -8.36
C VAL A 198 -28.84 -12.38 -9.06
N VAL A 199 -28.55 -12.72 -10.30
CA VAL A 199 -27.95 -11.80 -11.26
C VAL A 199 -28.93 -10.64 -11.37
N LEU A 200 -28.76 -9.64 -10.51
CA LEU A 200 -29.36 -8.33 -10.72
C LEU A 200 -28.60 -7.74 -11.90
N GLY A 201 -29.03 -8.10 -13.10
CA GLY A 201 -28.75 -7.37 -14.32
C GLY A 201 -29.27 -5.94 -14.16
N LYS A 202 -28.47 -5.09 -13.53
CA LYS A 202 -28.53 -3.65 -13.66
C LYS A 202 -27.28 -3.25 -14.41
N THR A 203 -27.41 -3.15 -15.73
CA THR A 203 -26.58 -2.22 -16.51
C THR A 203 -26.60 -0.88 -15.80
N TYR A 204 -25.46 -0.47 -15.26
CA TYR A 204 -25.25 0.90 -14.83
C TYR A 204 -25.51 1.80 -16.04
N PRO A 205 -26.40 2.80 -15.96
CA PRO A 205 -26.58 3.72 -17.07
C PRO A 205 -25.23 4.36 -17.34
N GLY A 206 -24.72 4.15 -18.56
CA GLY A 206 -23.43 4.63 -19.00
C GLY A 206 -23.25 6.12 -18.74
N PHE A 207 -21.98 6.51 -18.59
CA PHE A 207 -21.49 7.89 -18.57
C PHE A 207 -22.50 8.87 -19.20
N ARG A 208 -23.13 9.71 -18.38
CA ARG A 208 -23.91 10.82 -18.92
C ARG A 208 -22.92 11.79 -19.52
N ASN A 209 -22.76 11.77 -20.85
CA ASN A 209 -21.94 12.73 -21.62
C ASN A 209 -22.42 14.19 -21.51
N ARG A 210 -23.30 14.53 -20.56
CA ARG A 210 -23.86 15.86 -20.37
C ARG A 210 -23.88 16.20 -18.88
N LEU A 211 -23.21 17.29 -18.53
CA LEU A 211 -23.21 17.87 -17.20
C LEU A 211 -24.64 18.17 -16.74
N THR A 212 -24.88 18.00 -15.45
CA THR A 212 -26.09 18.55 -14.84
C THR A 212 -26.07 20.08 -14.95
N ALA A 213 -27.24 20.71 -14.99
CA ALA A 213 -27.35 22.17 -15.03
C ALA A 213 -26.59 22.83 -13.87
N THR A 214 -26.62 22.23 -12.67
CA THR A 214 -25.91 22.71 -11.48
C THR A 214 -24.39 22.63 -11.63
N GLN A 215 -23.87 21.55 -12.20
CA GLN A 215 -22.42 21.41 -12.46
C GLN A 215 -21.95 22.40 -13.51
N GLU A 216 -22.65 22.52 -14.64
CA GLU A 216 -22.28 23.48 -15.68
C GLU A 216 -22.34 24.93 -15.16
N GLN A 217 -23.33 25.26 -14.33
CA GLN A 217 -23.42 26.56 -13.68
C GLN A 217 -22.25 26.80 -12.71
N ALA A 218 -21.80 25.78 -11.96
CA ALA A 218 -20.65 25.90 -11.09
C ALA A 218 -19.34 26.14 -11.88
N VAL A 219 -19.11 25.38 -12.96
CA VAL A 219 -17.93 25.58 -13.82
C VAL A 219 -17.97 26.92 -14.54
N SER A 220 -19.15 27.35 -14.99
CA SER A 220 -19.33 28.67 -15.61
C SER A 220 -19.09 29.82 -14.62
N ARG A 221 -19.49 29.66 -13.35
CA ARG A 221 -19.16 30.63 -12.29
C ARG A 221 -17.66 30.70 -12.04
N PHE A 222 -16.97 29.56 -11.96
CA PHE A 222 -15.52 29.51 -11.85
C PHE A 222 -14.84 30.22 -13.03
N ALA A 223 -15.27 29.94 -14.27
CA ALA A 223 -14.71 30.57 -15.47
C ALA A 223 -14.88 32.10 -15.49
N ALA A 224 -16.01 32.60 -14.98
CA ALA A 224 -16.35 34.03 -14.94
C ALA A 224 -15.81 34.75 -13.69
N ASP A 225 -15.25 34.03 -12.73
CA ASP A 225 -14.74 34.60 -11.48
C ASP A 225 -13.63 35.63 -11.77
N ARG A 226 -13.42 36.58 -10.84
CA ARG A 226 -12.41 37.64 -10.91
C ARG A 226 -11.45 37.67 -9.72
N ARG A 227 -11.66 36.81 -8.70
CA ARG A 227 -10.73 36.62 -7.58
C ARG A 227 -9.34 36.25 -8.12
N PRO A 228 -8.24 36.68 -7.49
CA PRO A 228 -6.90 36.31 -7.94
C PRO A 228 -6.67 34.79 -7.85
N SER A 229 -5.79 34.28 -8.72
CA SER A 229 -5.28 32.91 -8.66
C SER A 229 -4.11 32.81 -7.66
N LYS A 230 -3.96 31.68 -6.99
CA LYS A 230 -2.71 31.30 -6.30
C LYS A 230 -1.70 30.61 -7.20
N PHE A 231 -2.11 30.23 -8.40
CA PHE A 231 -1.27 29.67 -9.44
C PHE A 231 -1.09 30.72 -10.55
N PRO A 232 -0.03 31.54 -10.51
CA PRO A 232 0.15 32.64 -11.44
C PRO A 232 0.42 32.18 -12.89
N MET A 233 0.78 30.91 -13.07
CA MET A 233 1.14 30.30 -14.35
C MET A 233 -0.03 29.58 -15.04
N LEU A 234 -1.22 29.52 -14.43
CA LEU A 234 -2.38 28.78 -14.97
C LEU A 234 -3.44 29.72 -15.53
N ASP A 235 -3.96 29.37 -16.71
CA ASP A 235 -5.04 30.08 -17.38
C ASP A 235 -6.40 29.57 -16.87
N ARG A 236 -7.19 30.47 -16.26
CA ARG A 236 -8.52 30.14 -15.72
C ARG A 236 -9.46 29.55 -16.78
N ALA A 237 -9.51 30.14 -17.97
CA ALA A 237 -10.41 29.70 -19.02
C ALA A 237 -10.03 28.30 -19.50
N LYS A 238 -8.72 28.02 -19.59
CA LYS A 238 -8.21 26.69 -19.91
C LYS A 238 -8.50 25.67 -18.80
N VAL A 239 -8.25 26.01 -17.53
CA VAL A 239 -8.61 25.15 -16.38
C VAL A 239 -10.12 24.87 -16.37
N ALA A 240 -10.96 25.86 -16.65
CA ALA A 240 -12.40 25.67 -16.73
C ALA A 240 -12.84 24.77 -17.89
N GLY A 241 -12.21 24.90 -19.07
CA GLY A 241 -12.41 24.00 -20.20
C GLY A 241 -12.04 22.56 -19.85
N GLN A 242 -10.83 22.36 -19.31
CA GLN A 242 -10.31 21.05 -18.91
C GLN A 242 -11.14 20.41 -17.79
N LEU A 243 -11.71 21.21 -16.88
CA LEU A 243 -12.66 20.75 -15.88
C LEU A 243 -13.94 20.20 -16.54
N ARG A 244 -14.50 20.90 -17.53
CA ARG A 244 -15.68 20.38 -18.28
C ARG A 244 -15.36 19.06 -18.95
N ASP A 245 -14.19 18.94 -19.57
CA ASP A 245 -13.77 17.71 -20.27
C ASP A 245 -13.81 16.52 -19.31
N ARG A 246 -13.22 16.65 -18.12
CA ARG A 246 -13.15 15.59 -17.10
C ARG A 246 -14.49 15.25 -16.45
N LEU A 247 -15.35 16.25 -16.29
CA LEU A 247 -16.70 16.02 -15.77
C LEU A 247 -17.61 15.36 -16.83
N SER A 248 -17.33 15.57 -18.12
CA SER A 248 -18.03 14.90 -19.22
C SER A 248 -17.51 13.49 -19.48
N ASP A 249 -16.19 13.31 -19.38
CA ASP A 249 -15.49 12.05 -19.50
C ASP A 249 -14.32 12.01 -18.50
N PRO A 250 -14.46 11.32 -17.36
CA PRO A 250 -13.39 11.17 -16.37
C PRO A 250 -12.09 10.61 -16.94
N ARG A 251 -12.13 9.92 -18.08
CA ARG A 251 -10.93 9.42 -18.76
C ARG A 251 -10.05 10.54 -19.33
N ALA A 252 -10.54 11.78 -19.40
CA ALA A 252 -9.72 12.94 -19.72
C ALA A 252 -8.68 13.26 -18.63
N VAL A 253 -8.81 12.71 -17.42
CA VAL A 253 -7.74 12.73 -16.41
C VAL A 253 -6.54 11.95 -16.96
N HIS A 254 -5.34 12.54 -16.95
CA HIS A 254 -4.19 11.90 -17.58
C HIS A 254 -2.86 12.35 -16.95
N GLN A 255 -2.15 11.42 -16.29
CA GLN A 255 -0.90 11.73 -15.58
C GLN A 255 0.33 11.91 -16.48
N ILE A 256 0.21 11.70 -17.80
CA ILE A 256 1.35 11.56 -18.74
C ILE A 256 2.37 10.51 -18.25
N ASN A 257 3.57 10.46 -18.81
CA ASN A 257 4.64 9.58 -18.30
C ASN A 257 5.28 10.20 -17.04
N SER A 258 4.51 10.31 -15.96
CA SER A 258 4.95 10.90 -14.70
C SER A 258 4.59 10.06 -13.47
N ALA A 259 5.18 10.47 -12.36
CA ALA A 259 5.02 9.99 -11.00
C ALA A 259 3.61 10.14 -10.37
N PHE A 260 2.60 10.58 -11.12
CA PHE A 260 1.28 10.92 -10.57
C PHE A 260 0.25 9.77 -10.60
N CYS A 261 0.65 8.50 -10.71
CA CYS A 261 -0.29 7.38 -10.82
C CYS A 261 -1.29 7.27 -9.65
N GLY A 262 -0.84 7.47 -8.41
CA GLY A 262 -1.70 7.52 -7.23
C GLY A 262 -2.68 8.71 -7.27
N PRO A 263 -2.19 9.96 -7.34
CA PRO A 263 -3.06 11.13 -7.47
C PRO A 263 -4.03 11.06 -8.64
N ALA A 264 -3.60 10.56 -9.81
CA ALA A 264 -4.48 10.41 -10.97
C ALA A 264 -5.60 9.41 -10.73
N SER A 265 -5.31 8.32 -10.01
CA SER A 265 -6.34 7.35 -9.59
C SER A 265 -7.41 8.00 -8.71
N ILE A 266 -7.00 8.84 -7.76
CA ILE A 266 -7.91 9.59 -6.87
C ILE A 266 -8.73 10.61 -7.66
N VAL A 267 -8.09 11.39 -8.53
CA VAL A 267 -8.77 12.45 -9.32
C VAL A 267 -9.76 11.84 -10.32
N TYR A 268 -9.37 10.74 -11.00
CA TYR A 268 -10.27 9.99 -11.86
C TYR A 268 -11.51 9.51 -11.11
N TRP A 269 -11.30 8.87 -9.96
CA TRP A 269 -12.41 8.34 -9.17
C TRP A 269 -13.33 9.45 -8.65
N LEU A 270 -12.75 10.57 -8.23
CA LEU A 270 -13.48 11.74 -7.77
C LEU A 270 -14.32 12.37 -8.90
N ALA A 271 -13.75 12.54 -10.10
CA ALA A 271 -14.48 13.05 -11.27
C ALA A 271 -15.63 12.12 -11.67
N LYS A 272 -15.42 10.80 -11.57
CA LYS A 272 -16.42 9.77 -11.89
C LYS A 272 -17.57 9.70 -10.89
N THR A 273 -17.27 9.78 -9.58
CA THR A 273 -18.24 9.44 -8.52
C THR A 273 -18.75 10.65 -7.74
N ARG A 274 -17.96 11.72 -7.61
CA ARG A 274 -18.27 12.93 -6.83
C ARG A 274 -17.86 14.21 -7.57
N PRO A 275 -18.42 14.45 -8.77
CA PRO A 275 -18.08 15.61 -9.60
C PRO A 275 -18.29 16.97 -8.92
N ASP A 276 -19.24 17.06 -7.98
CA ASP A 276 -19.49 18.24 -7.15
C ASP A 276 -18.31 18.56 -6.20
N VAL A 277 -17.77 17.51 -5.55
CA VAL A 277 -16.57 17.62 -4.71
C VAL A 277 -15.37 18.00 -5.58
N TYR A 278 -15.23 17.42 -6.78
CA TYR A 278 -14.14 17.76 -7.68
C TYR A 278 -14.15 19.24 -8.10
N ILE A 279 -15.30 19.78 -8.50
CA ILE A 279 -15.45 21.20 -8.83
C ILE A 279 -15.05 22.09 -7.65
N LYS A 280 -15.48 21.74 -6.44
CA LYS A 280 -15.13 22.48 -5.22
C LYS A 280 -13.63 22.48 -4.97
N ILE A 281 -12.96 21.33 -5.10
CA ILE A 281 -11.50 21.23 -4.93
C ILE A 281 -10.79 22.14 -5.93
N VAL A 282 -11.22 22.15 -7.19
CA VAL A 282 -10.62 22.99 -8.24
C VAL A 282 -10.80 24.49 -7.92
N ASP A 283 -11.99 24.93 -7.50
CA ASP A 283 -12.24 26.33 -7.11
C ASP A 283 -11.39 26.74 -5.90
N GLU A 284 -11.43 25.94 -4.81
CA GLU A 284 -10.70 26.24 -3.58
C GLU A 284 -9.19 26.25 -3.83
N LEU A 285 -8.66 25.26 -4.54
CA LEU A 285 -7.23 25.18 -4.83
C LEU A 285 -6.77 26.34 -5.71
N TYR A 286 -7.51 26.67 -6.78
CA TYR A 286 -7.15 27.77 -7.68
C TYR A 286 -7.12 29.12 -6.96
N HIS A 287 -8.06 29.39 -6.04
CA HIS A 287 -8.20 30.69 -5.37
C HIS A 287 -7.49 30.80 -4.03
N LEU A 288 -7.40 29.71 -3.28
CA LEU A 288 -6.86 29.67 -1.91
C LEU A 288 -5.49 29.02 -1.85
N GLY A 289 -5.10 28.27 -2.88
CA GLY A 289 -3.86 27.49 -2.91
C GLY A 289 -3.93 26.27 -1.99
N LYS A 290 -5.13 25.89 -1.52
CA LYS A 290 -5.42 24.78 -0.61
C LYS A 290 -6.90 24.43 -0.71
N PHE A 291 -7.29 23.24 -0.29
CA PHE A 291 -8.70 22.83 -0.31
C PHE A 291 -9.07 21.99 0.92
N ARG A 292 -10.36 22.00 1.27
CA ARG A 292 -10.89 21.25 2.41
C ARG A 292 -11.29 19.83 2.02
N THR A 293 -10.80 18.88 2.80
CA THR A 293 -11.19 17.46 2.79
C THR A 293 -12.32 17.20 3.80
N PHE A 294 -12.67 15.94 4.01
CA PHE A 294 -13.68 15.55 5.01
C PHE A 294 -13.22 15.78 6.45
N GLY A 295 -11.95 15.52 6.78
CA GLY A 295 -11.39 15.69 8.12
C GLY A 295 -10.43 16.86 8.29
N GLU A 296 -9.82 17.35 7.20
CA GLU A 296 -8.77 18.37 7.29
C GLU A 296 -8.69 19.35 6.11
N THR A 297 -7.55 20.03 5.95
CA THR A 297 -7.28 20.94 4.83
C THR A 297 -5.96 20.58 4.20
N ILE A 298 -6.00 20.11 2.95
CA ILE A 298 -4.80 19.83 2.17
C ILE A 298 -4.18 21.15 1.71
N THR A 299 -2.95 21.39 2.17
CA THR A 299 -2.15 22.58 1.84
C THR A 299 -0.85 22.14 1.15
N PRO A 300 -0.72 22.32 -0.17
CA PRO A 300 0.52 22.11 -0.92
C PRO A 300 1.68 22.95 -0.37
N GLN A 301 2.92 22.53 -0.62
CA GLN A 301 4.08 23.36 -0.31
C GLN A 301 4.03 24.67 -1.11
N SER A 302 4.58 25.73 -0.52
CA SER A 302 4.47 27.08 -1.06
C SER A 302 5.22 27.27 -2.39
N ASP A 303 6.32 26.54 -2.58
CA ASP A 303 7.09 26.55 -3.82
C ASP A 303 6.30 25.94 -4.99
N PHE A 304 5.55 24.85 -4.76
CA PHE A 304 4.71 24.22 -5.78
C PHE A 304 3.69 25.19 -6.41
N LEU A 305 3.08 26.08 -5.62
CA LEU A 305 2.08 27.04 -6.13
C LEU A 305 2.67 27.98 -7.20
N SER A 306 3.98 28.24 -7.14
CA SER A 306 4.70 29.07 -8.11
C SER A 306 5.34 28.28 -9.26
N THR A 307 5.29 26.95 -9.20
CA THR A 307 5.94 26.04 -10.14
C THR A 307 5.15 25.95 -11.45
N SER A 308 5.84 26.17 -12.57
CA SER A 308 5.21 26.14 -13.89
C SER A 308 4.81 24.70 -14.29
N PRO A 309 3.61 24.48 -14.84
CA PRO A 309 3.22 23.18 -15.42
C PRO A 309 4.11 22.78 -16.60
N ASN A 310 4.87 23.70 -17.21
CA ASN A 310 5.84 23.40 -18.26
C ASN A 310 6.97 22.47 -17.77
N LEU A 311 7.16 22.32 -16.45
CA LEU A 311 8.11 21.40 -15.85
C LEU A 311 7.62 19.94 -15.88
N ALA A 312 6.31 19.71 -16.05
CA ALA A 312 5.73 18.39 -16.28
C ALA A 312 5.51 18.14 -17.78
N ARG A 313 6.62 18.16 -18.52
CA ARG A 313 6.69 17.74 -19.92
C ARG A 313 7.47 16.45 -20.02
N VAL A 314 6.93 15.48 -20.75
CA VAL A 314 7.59 14.20 -20.99
C VAL A 314 7.47 13.87 -22.47
N GLY A 315 8.61 13.84 -23.17
CA GLY A 315 8.63 13.83 -24.63
C GLY A 315 7.99 15.09 -25.23
N GLY A 316 7.11 14.92 -26.22
CA GLY A 316 6.34 16.00 -26.83
C GLY A 316 5.03 16.37 -26.11
N GLY A 317 4.66 15.66 -25.05
CA GLY A 317 3.41 15.86 -24.31
C GLY A 317 3.57 16.75 -23.08
N GLN A 318 2.56 17.58 -22.79
CA GLN A 318 2.45 18.41 -21.60
C GLN A 318 1.23 17.98 -20.79
N ILE A 319 1.38 17.83 -19.48
CA ILE A 319 0.23 17.59 -18.58
C ILE A 319 -0.75 18.76 -18.66
N ASP A 320 -2.04 18.47 -18.59
CA ASP A 320 -3.06 19.50 -18.51
C ASP A 320 -2.91 20.33 -17.23
N GLU A 321 -3.27 21.61 -17.29
CA GLU A 321 -3.10 22.56 -16.20
C GLU A 321 -3.90 22.18 -14.95
N ILE A 322 -5.12 21.67 -15.17
CA ILE A 322 -5.96 21.17 -14.07
C ILE A 322 -5.35 19.92 -13.41
N ASP A 323 -4.79 18.99 -14.19
CA ASP A 323 -4.21 17.76 -13.69
C ASP A 323 -2.91 18.05 -12.95
N TRP A 324 -2.06 18.94 -13.49
CA TRP A 324 -0.90 19.47 -12.78
C TRP A 324 -1.29 20.08 -11.44
N MET A 325 -2.30 20.96 -11.44
CA MET A 325 -2.74 21.67 -10.25
C MET A 325 -3.22 20.70 -9.18
N VAL A 326 -4.16 19.82 -9.50
CA VAL A 326 -4.81 18.96 -8.50
C VAL A 326 -3.91 17.79 -8.10
N MET A 327 -3.30 17.07 -9.05
CA MET A 327 -2.43 15.93 -8.73
C MET A 327 -1.14 16.40 -8.05
N GLY A 328 -0.58 17.51 -8.52
CA GLY A 328 0.60 18.13 -7.91
C GLY A 328 0.31 18.64 -6.51
N ALA A 329 -0.87 19.21 -6.25
CA ALA A 329 -1.28 19.62 -4.91
C ALA A 329 -1.43 18.43 -3.94
N LEU A 330 -2.06 17.34 -4.39
CA LEU A 330 -2.16 16.10 -3.60
C LEU A 330 -0.77 15.55 -3.25
N ARG A 331 0.17 15.61 -4.22
CA ARG A 331 1.54 15.15 -4.03
C ARG A 331 2.38 16.09 -3.14
N SER A 332 2.25 17.39 -3.33
CA SER A 332 3.08 18.40 -2.66
C SER A 332 2.63 18.69 -1.21
N ALA A 333 1.45 18.22 -0.80
CA ALA A 333 0.94 18.48 0.54
C ALA A 333 1.88 17.93 1.63
N ARG A 334 2.36 18.84 2.49
CA ARG A 334 3.29 18.55 3.58
C ARG A 334 2.71 17.46 4.50
N GLY A 335 3.45 16.37 4.70
CA GLY A 335 3.07 15.28 5.60
C GLY A 335 2.46 14.05 4.91
N LEU A 336 2.11 14.14 3.61
CA LEU A 336 1.58 13.00 2.85
C LEU A 336 2.64 12.27 2.02
N LEU A 337 3.72 12.96 1.68
CA LEU A 337 4.89 12.42 1.02
C LEU A 337 6.14 13.02 1.66
N THR A 338 7.09 12.17 2.02
CA THR A 338 8.44 12.62 2.41
C THR A 338 9.24 12.78 1.13
N ASP A 339 10.03 13.87 1.05
CA ASP A 339 10.85 14.20 -0.11
C ASP A 339 11.73 13.00 -0.51
N VAL A 340 11.49 12.47 -1.72
CA VAL A 340 12.38 11.47 -2.33
C VAL A 340 13.42 12.23 -3.13
N GLU A 341 14.46 12.69 -2.46
CA GLU A 341 15.78 12.76 -3.09
C GLU A 341 16.35 11.32 -3.06
N GLY A 342 16.17 10.60 -4.17
CA GLY A 342 16.63 9.22 -4.31
C GLY A 342 16.49 8.75 -5.76
N ASP A 343 17.63 8.59 -6.40
CA ASP A 343 17.90 7.79 -7.60
C ASP A 343 16.75 6.91 -8.18
N GLY A 344 15.87 7.54 -8.97
CA GLY A 344 15.53 7.03 -10.31
C GLY A 344 14.51 5.91 -10.46
N GLU A 345 14.24 5.03 -9.48
CA GLU A 345 13.42 3.82 -9.71
C GLU A 345 12.04 3.76 -9.02
N GLU A 346 11.74 4.56 -8.01
CA GLU A 346 10.39 4.60 -7.39
C GLU A 346 9.72 5.97 -7.49
N LYS A 347 8.82 6.11 -8.46
CA LYS A 347 8.15 7.38 -8.79
C LYS A 347 6.68 7.46 -8.32
N GLY A 348 6.12 6.47 -7.61
CA GLY A 348 4.69 6.40 -7.28
C GLY A 348 4.30 6.83 -5.85
N ALA A 349 2.99 6.99 -5.59
CA ALA A 349 2.47 7.12 -4.23
C ALA A 349 2.58 5.79 -3.47
N ASN A 350 2.65 5.80 -2.14
CA ASN A 350 2.61 4.57 -1.33
C ASN A 350 1.18 4.25 -0.85
N ALA A 351 0.97 3.07 -0.27
CA ALA A 351 -0.34 2.63 0.21
C ALA A 351 -0.91 3.53 1.32
N ALA A 352 -0.07 4.14 2.17
CA ALA A 352 -0.52 5.05 3.22
C ALA A 352 -1.11 6.35 2.62
N ALA A 353 -0.45 6.92 1.61
CA ALA A 353 -0.95 8.06 0.86
C ALA A 353 -2.28 7.73 0.16
N MET A 354 -2.37 6.56 -0.47
CA MET A 354 -3.63 6.10 -1.09
C MET A 354 -4.74 5.95 -0.05
N LYS A 355 -4.48 5.30 1.08
CA LYS A 355 -5.47 5.16 2.17
C LYS A 355 -5.94 6.52 2.68
N TYR A 356 -4.99 7.41 2.92
CA TYR A 356 -5.27 8.78 3.35
C TYR A 356 -6.17 9.50 2.34
N TRP A 357 -5.86 9.46 1.04
CA TRP A 357 -6.70 10.12 0.04
C TRP A 357 -8.08 9.47 -0.10
N CYS A 358 -8.21 8.15 0.08
CA CYS A 358 -9.50 7.49 0.14
C CYS A 358 -10.36 7.99 1.31
N THR A 359 -9.77 8.17 2.50
CA THR A 359 -10.49 8.68 3.67
C THR A 359 -10.78 10.17 3.54
N GLU A 360 -9.75 10.98 3.29
CA GLU A 360 -9.85 12.43 3.39
C GLU A 360 -10.42 13.07 2.12
N VAL A 361 -10.00 12.61 0.94
CA VAL A 361 -10.42 13.24 -0.33
C VAL A 361 -11.70 12.62 -0.86
N LEU A 362 -11.78 11.28 -0.87
CA LEU A 362 -12.96 10.57 -1.39
C LEU A 362 -14.07 10.45 -0.34
N GLY A 363 -13.74 10.52 0.95
CA GLY A 363 -14.70 10.52 2.06
C GLY A 363 -15.15 9.14 2.51
N TYR A 364 -14.36 8.09 2.26
CA TYR A 364 -14.71 6.73 2.69
C TYR A 364 -14.44 6.53 4.18
N GLY A 365 -15.44 5.97 4.88
CA GLY A 365 -15.34 5.68 6.31
C GLY A 365 -14.55 4.40 6.61
N HIS A 366 -14.42 3.50 5.64
CA HIS A 366 -13.65 2.28 5.77
C HIS A 366 -12.66 2.15 4.63
N VAL A 367 -11.37 2.01 4.96
CA VAL A 367 -10.30 1.87 3.97
C VAL A 367 -9.28 0.83 4.41
N ASP A 368 -9.22 -0.28 3.68
CA ASP A 368 -8.31 -1.40 3.91
C ASP A 368 -7.22 -1.45 2.85
N PHE A 369 -6.13 -2.14 3.18
CA PHE A 369 -5.06 -2.44 2.25
C PHE A 369 -4.72 -3.93 2.30
N ASN A 370 -4.91 -4.61 1.18
CA ASN A 370 -4.46 -5.97 0.94
C ASN A 370 -3.08 -5.94 0.30
N ARG A 371 -2.16 -6.75 0.80
CA ARG A 371 -0.79 -6.82 0.32
C ARG A 371 -0.50 -8.17 -0.30
N CYS A 372 0.13 -8.18 -1.47
CA CYS A 372 0.42 -9.37 -2.25
C CYS A 372 1.88 -9.31 -2.70
N TYR A 373 2.78 -10.10 -2.12
CA TYR A 373 4.18 -10.16 -2.59
C TYR A 373 4.59 -11.57 -3.00
N ALA A 374 3.79 -12.59 -2.67
CA ALA A 374 4.14 -14.01 -2.86
C ALA A 374 2.90 -14.91 -2.85
N VAL A 375 1.87 -14.51 -2.10
CA VAL A 375 0.53 -15.10 -2.06
C VAL A 375 -0.50 -14.02 -1.71
N GLY A 376 -1.76 -14.24 -2.08
CA GLY A 376 -2.90 -13.38 -1.73
C GLY A 376 -3.38 -12.47 -2.85
N GLU A 377 -2.79 -12.58 -4.03
CA GLU A 377 -3.12 -11.82 -5.24
C GLU A 377 -4.58 -12.05 -5.64
N HIS A 378 -5.03 -13.31 -5.59
CA HIS A 378 -6.41 -13.70 -5.89
C HIS A 378 -7.37 -13.04 -4.90
N LYS A 379 -7.07 -13.15 -3.60
CA LYS A 379 -7.90 -12.59 -2.53
C LYS A 379 -7.94 -11.06 -2.57
N ALA A 380 -6.84 -10.42 -2.94
CA ALA A 380 -6.81 -8.97 -3.09
C ALA A 380 -7.67 -8.49 -4.25
N LEU A 381 -7.66 -9.20 -5.38
CA LEU A 381 -8.53 -8.90 -6.51
C LEU A 381 -10.01 -9.20 -6.19
N GLU A 382 -10.30 -10.30 -5.48
CA GLU A 382 -11.64 -10.60 -4.97
C GLU A 382 -12.15 -9.50 -4.04
N ASP A 383 -11.33 -9.04 -3.10
CA ASP A 383 -11.70 -7.97 -2.18
C ASP A 383 -11.84 -6.61 -2.87
N ALA A 384 -11.01 -6.36 -3.89
CA ALA A 384 -11.15 -5.20 -4.75
C ALA A 384 -12.49 -5.24 -5.49
N ASP A 385 -12.89 -6.39 -6.01
CA ASP A 385 -14.19 -6.56 -6.67
C ASP A 385 -15.36 -6.41 -5.70
N VAL A 386 -15.25 -6.98 -4.49
CA VAL A 386 -16.24 -6.80 -3.43
C VAL A 386 -16.38 -5.33 -3.05
N ALA A 387 -15.27 -4.61 -2.88
CA ALA A 387 -15.29 -3.19 -2.54
C ALA A 387 -15.89 -2.35 -3.67
N TYR A 388 -15.47 -2.58 -4.91
CA TYR A 388 -15.98 -1.88 -6.09
C TYR A 388 -17.49 -2.07 -6.29
N ASN A 389 -18.00 -3.28 -6.02
CA ASN A 389 -19.42 -3.59 -6.17
C ASN A 389 -20.26 -3.23 -4.93
N ARG A 390 -19.65 -2.71 -3.85
CA ARG A 390 -20.37 -2.27 -2.66
C ARG A 390 -21.01 -0.92 -2.90
N HIS A 391 -22.27 -0.77 -2.49
CA HIS A 391 -23.01 0.49 -2.53
C HIS A 391 -23.59 0.79 -1.15
N SER A 392 -23.34 1.99 -0.62
CA SER A 392 -24.11 2.47 0.55
C SER A 392 -25.56 2.71 0.14
N MET A 393 -26.53 2.47 1.02
CA MET A 393 -27.93 2.85 0.78
C MET A 393 -28.27 3.99 1.73
N ASP A 394 -28.09 5.23 1.28
CA ASP A 394 -28.58 6.39 2.02
C ASP A 394 -30.00 6.68 1.54
N GLY A 395 -30.93 6.80 2.49
CA GLY A 395 -32.38 6.63 2.36
C GLY A 395 -33.15 7.41 1.30
N GLU A 396 -32.54 8.19 0.41
CA GLU A 396 -33.12 8.58 -0.88
C GLU A 396 -32.04 8.69 -2.00
N ALA A 397 -32.15 7.78 -2.96
CA ALA A 397 -31.76 7.89 -4.38
C ALA A 397 -30.30 7.70 -4.87
N TYR A 398 -29.21 7.84 -4.10
CA TYR A 398 -27.86 7.55 -4.65
C TYR A 398 -26.91 6.97 -3.61
N GLY A 399 -26.57 5.68 -3.77
CA GLY A 399 -25.50 5.07 -3.00
C GLY A 399 -24.13 5.53 -3.44
N THR A 400 -23.23 5.78 -2.49
CA THR A 400 -21.80 5.94 -2.83
C THR A 400 -21.26 4.55 -3.14
N GLN A 401 -20.79 4.35 -4.38
CA GLN A 401 -20.10 3.14 -4.80
C GLN A 401 -18.74 3.07 -4.09
N GLY A 402 -18.34 1.90 -3.61
CA GLY A 402 -17.00 1.66 -3.08
C GLY A 402 -15.94 1.72 -4.19
N ALA A 403 -14.70 1.94 -3.79
CA ALA A 403 -13.55 2.07 -4.69
C ALA A 403 -12.53 0.96 -4.43
N ALA A 404 -11.81 0.56 -5.48
CA ALA A 404 -10.63 -0.26 -5.34
C ALA A 404 -9.51 0.24 -6.24
N PHE A 405 -8.29 0.28 -5.68
CA PHE A 405 -7.08 0.73 -6.34
C PHE A 405 -6.04 -0.38 -6.25
N LEU A 406 -5.54 -0.86 -7.37
CA LEU A 406 -4.56 -1.95 -7.39
C LEU A 406 -3.15 -1.36 -7.44
N ALA A 407 -2.27 -1.86 -6.57
CA ALA A 407 -0.83 -1.71 -6.70
C ALA A 407 -0.34 -2.83 -7.61
N VAL A 408 0.22 -2.47 -8.76
CA VAL A 408 0.68 -3.42 -9.79
C VAL A 408 2.06 -3.04 -10.30
N HIS A 409 2.77 -3.99 -10.87
CA HIS A 409 3.87 -3.67 -11.76
C HIS A 409 3.32 -3.17 -13.10
N SER A 410 3.92 -2.12 -13.66
CA SER A 410 3.49 -1.55 -14.95
C SER A 410 3.47 -2.57 -16.11
N SER A 411 4.24 -3.66 -16.01
CA SER A 411 4.22 -4.75 -17.00
C SER A 411 2.87 -5.43 -17.13
N MET A 412 2.02 -5.40 -16.09
CA MET A 412 0.66 -5.94 -16.14
C MET A 412 -0.15 -5.33 -17.30
N LEU A 413 0.11 -4.06 -17.62
CA LEU A 413 -0.62 -3.33 -18.66
C LEU A 413 -0.07 -3.61 -20.07
N LYS A 414 1.16 -4.12 -20.23
CA LYS A 414 1.81 -4.30 -21.54
C LYS A 414 1.01 -5.20 -22.49
N GLY A 415 0.41 -6.28 -21.97
CA GLY A 415 -0.37 -7.23 -22.77
C GLY A 415 -1.70 -6.65 -23.29
N ALA A 416 -2.29 -5.67 -22.59
CA ALA A 416 -3.51 -4.98 -23.04
C ALA A 416 -3.25 -3.90 -24.08
N VAL A 417 -2.00 -3.47 -24.24
CA VAL A 417 -1.55 -2.57 -25.31
C VAL A 417 -1.22 -3.43 -26.55
N LYS A 418 -2.21 -4.08 -27.15
CA LYS A 418 -1.98 -4.86 -28.39
C LYS A 418 -1.59 -3.92 -29.53
N LYS A 419 -0.36 -4.10 -30.06
CA LYS A 419 0.24 -3.85 -31.41
C LYS A 419 -0.37 -2.92 -32.47
N LYS A 420 -1.62 -2.46 -32.37
CA LYS A 420 -2.22 -1.52 -33.33
C LYS A 420 -1.67 -0.11 -33.19
N ASP A 421 -1.02 0.15 -32.07
CA ASP A 421 -0.54 1.44 -31.60
C ASP A 421 1.01 1.47 -31.51
N GLU A 422 1.70 0.64 -32.31
CA GLU A 422 3.18 0.69 -32.42
C GLU A 422 3.68 2.04 -32.99
N ASP A 423 2.79 2.83 -33.62
CA ASP A 423 3.06 4.18 -34.13
C ASP A 423 2.63 5.31 -33.18
N ASP A 424 2.07 4.98 -32.02
CA ASP A 424 1.69 5.95 -31.00
C ASP A 424 2.98 6.40 -30.32
N GLY A 425 3.47 7.59 -30.69
CA GLY A 425 4.64 8.20 -30.07
C GLY A 425 4.60 8.27 -28.54
N PHE A 426 3.41 8.06 -27.93
CA PHE A 426 3.24 7.79 -26.51
C PHE A 426 4.07 6.57 -26.07
N PHE A 427 3.74 5.34 -26.47
CA PHE A 427 4.45 4.12 -26.02
C PHE A 427 5.89 4.01 -26.54
N ARG A 428 6.18 4.60 -27.70
CA ARG A 428 7.55 4.70 -28.24
C ARG A 428 8.50 5.48 -27.32
N GLY A 429 7.96 6.40 -26.52
CA GLY A 429 8.68 7.16 -25.48
C GLY A 429 8.51 6.62 -24.04
N ILE A 430 7.65 5.62 -23.83
CA ILE A 430 7.53 4.89 -22.55
C ILE A 430 8.59 3.78 -22.45
N GLY A 431 9.25 3.47 -23.58
CA GLY A 431 10.39 2.55 -23.68
C GLY A 431 11.43 2.78 -22.58
N GLU A 432 11.74 1.68 -21.90
CA GLU A 432 12.76 1.50 -20.87
C GLU A 432 12.67 2.28 -19.55
N LYS A 433 11.77 3.27 -19.40
CA LYS A 433 11.81 4.22 -18.25
C LYS A 433 10.67 4.13 -17.23
N ILE A 434 9.70 3.23 -17.41
CA ILE A 434 8.66 2.92 -16.39
C ILE A 434 8.67 1.41 -16.08
N PHE A 435 9.79 0.88 -15.62
CA PHE A 435 9.83 -0.44 -14.98
C PHE A 435 9.72 -0.22 -13.47
N GLY A 436 8.52 -0.34 -12.91
CA GLY A 436 8.32 -0.13 -11.48
C GLY A 436 6.87 -0.21 -11.04
N ASN A 437 6.69 -0.06 -9.73
CA ASN A 437 5.41 -0.08 -9.03
C ASN A 437 4.48 1.05 -9.51
N HIS A 438 3.21 0.73 -9.74
CA HIS A 438 2.22 1.61 -10.36
C HIS A 438 0.83 1.42 -9.75
N TRP A 439 0.07 2.50 -9.60
CA TRP A 439 -1.31 2.44 -9.13
C TRP A 439 -2.28 2.53 -10.31
N VAL A 440 -3.27 1.66 -10.30
CA VAL A 440 -4.39 1.65 -11.25
C VAL A 440 -5.72 1.60 -10.50
N VAL A 441 -6.77 2.10 -11.13
CA VAL A 441 -8.12 2.03 -10.55
C VAL A 441 -8.79 0.77 -11.07
N TYR A 442 -9.34 -0.05 -10.19
CA TYR A 442 -10.11 -1.23 -10.58
C TYR A 442 -11.50 -0.83 -11.06
N GLU A 443 -11.91 -1.36 -12.22
CA GLU A 443 -13.14 -0.97 -12.94
C GLU A 443 -14.12 -2.14 -13.11
N GLY A 444 -13.94 -3.22 -12.34
CA GLY A 444 -14.86 -4.35 -12.34
C GLY A 444 -14.56 -5.42 -13.39
N ASP A 445 -15.59 -6.23 -13.65
CA ASP A 445 -15.58 -7.37 -14.58
C ASP A 445 -14.54 -8.45 -14.24
N TYR A 446 -14.33 -8.71 -12.95
CA TYR A 446 -13.50 -9.81 -12.48
C TYR A 446 -14.09 -11.16 -12.88
N LEU A 447 -13.26 -11.93 -13.59
CA LEU A 447 -13.47 -13.35 -13.91
C LEU A 447 -12.16 -14.09 -13.67
N CYS A 448 -12.24 -15.24 -13.01
CA CYS A 448 -11.12 -16.15 -12.82
C CYS A 448 -11.49 -17.53 -13.37
N ASP A 449 -10.73 -18.02 -14.33
CA ASP A 449 -10.77 -19.42 -14.78
C ASP A 449 -9.61 -20.17 -14.09
N PRO A 450 -9.87 -21.23 -13.30
CA PRO A 450 -8.83 -22.03 -12.65
C PRO A 450 -7.98 -22.84 -13.63
N GLY A 451 -8.25 -22.76 -14.95
CA GLY A 451 -7.60 -23.57 -15.97
C GLY A 451 -8.13 -25.00 -15.98
N THR A 452 -7.61 -25.82 -16.88
CA THR A 452 -8.02 -27.23 -16.94
C THR A 452 -7.30 -28.05 -15.85
N PRO A 453 -7.92 -29.10 -15.29
CA PRO A 453 -7.27 -29.94 -14.26
C PRO A 453 -5.93 -30.56 -14.71
N ARG A 454 -5.74 -30.74 -16.02
CA ARG A 454 -4.53 -31.32 -16.62
C ARG A 454 -3.40 -30.29 -16.76
N ASN A 455 -3.75 -29.01 -16.90
CA ASN A 455 -2.84 -27.88 -16.99
C ASN A 455 -3.37 -26.73 -16.11
N ALA A 456 -3.25 -26.87 -14.79
CA ALA A 456 -3.71 -25.83 -13.85
C ALA A 456 -2.98 -24.47 -14.01
N LYS A 457 -1.91 -24.42 -14.80
CA LYS A 457 -1.19 -23.19 -15.15
C LYS A 457 -1.85 -22.38 -16.29
N ASP A 458 -2.83 -22.96 -16.98
CA ASP A 458 -3.58 -22.30 -18.05
C ASP A 458 -4.74 -21.45 -17.49
N GLY A 459 -4.76 -21.22 -16.16
CA GLY A 459 -5.74 -20.35 -15.52
C GLY A 459 -5.58 -18.89 -15.96
N HIS A 460 -6.70 -18.17 -16.04
CA HIS A 460 -6.74 -16.81 -16.54
C HIS A 460 -7.53 -15.88 -15.64
N PHE A 461 -6.97 -14.69 -15.42
CA PHE A 461 -7.61 -13.57 -14.75
C PHE A 461 -8.04 -12.54 -15.79
N SER A 462 -9.31 -12.14 -15.76
CA SER A 462 -9.85 -11.07 -16.57
C SER A 462 -10.48 -10.01 -15.68
N PHE A 463 -10.16 -8.74 -15.90
CA PHE A 463 -10.72 -7.60 -15.19
C PHE A 463 -10.40 -6.29 -15.92
N LYS A 464 -11.08 -5.21 -15.56
CA LYS A 464 -10.83 -3.87 -16.12
C LYS A 464 -10.08 -2.99 -15.15
N VAL A 465 -9.17 -2.18 -15.68
CA VAL A 465 -8.49 -1.14 -14.90
C VAL A 465 -8.39 0.16 -15.67
N TYR A 466 -8.47 1.29 -14.97
CA TYR A 466 -8.17 2.60 -15.51
C TYR A 466 -6.71 3.01 -15.20
N SER A 467 -6.01 3.49 -16.23
CA SER A 467 -4.71 4.18 -16.12
C SER A 467 -4.46 5.01 -17.39
N TRP A 468 -3.67 6.08 -17.31
CA TRP A 468 -3.26 6.90 -18.47
C TRP A 468 -4.44 7.30 -19.38
N GLY A 469 -5.55 7.72 -18.79
CA GLY A 469 -6.72 8.17 -19.55
C GLY A 469 -7.45 7.07 -20.33
N GLN A 470 -7.18 5.80 -20.04
CA GLN A 470 -7.75 4.65 -20.76
C GLN A 470 -8.25 3.57 -19.80
N ILE A 471 -9.23 2.80 -20.27
CA ILE A 471 -9.69 1.58 -19.60
C ILE A 471 -9.04 0.40 -20.32
N TYR A 472 -8.17 -0.31 -19.62
CA TYR A 472 -7.53 -1.53 -20.09
C TYR A 472 -8.38 -2.72 -19.70
N HIS A 473 -8.69 -3.57 -20.67
CA HIS A 473 -9.27 -4.89 -20.42
C HIS A 473 -8.13 -5.88 -20.32
N LEU A 474 -7.81 -6.30 -19.10
CA LEU A 474 -6.74 -7.24 -18.84
C LEU A 474 -7.27 -8.66 -18.96
N SER A 475 -6.52 -9.51 -19.64
CA SER A 475 -6.72 -10.96 -19.68
C SER A 475 -5.34 -11.59 -19.64
N LEU A 476 -4.96 -12.10 -18.47
CA LEU A 476 -3.60 -12.48 -18.14
C LEU A 476 -3.57 -13.92 -17.64
N PRO A 477 -2.55 -14.72 -18.01
CA PRO A 477 -2.26 -15.98 -17.34
C PRO A 477 -2.05 -15.76 -15.83
N GLU A 478 -2.40 -16.76 -15.02
CA GLU A 478 -2.25 -16.70 -13.55
C GLU A 478 -0.82 -16.33 -13.11
N GLU A 479 0.21 -16.87 -13.76
CA GLU A 479 1.61 -16.58 -13.43
C GLU A 479 1.96 -15.10 -13.65
N ASP A 480 1.53 -14.52 -14.78
CA ASP A 480 1.76 -13.11 -15.11
C ASP A 480 1.01 -12.18 -14.15
N PHE A 481 -0.23 -12.54 -13.81
CA PHE A 481 -1.01 -11.83 -12.82
C PHE A 481 -0.32 -11.83 -11.46
N ARG A 482 0.13 -13.01 -10.99
CA ARG A 482 0.79 -13.14 -9.69
C ARG A 482 2.09 -12.36 -9.60
N ASN A 483 2.89 -12.37 -10.66
CA ASN A 483 4.17 -11.68 -10.70
C ASN A 483 4.04 -10.16 -10.73
N ALA A 484 2.87 -9.64 -11.12
CA ALA A 484 2.65 -8.22 -11.31
C ALA A 484 1.64 -7.61 -10.34
N MET A 485 0.95 -8.38 -9.49
CA MET A 485 -0.04 -7.87 -8.53
C MET A 485 0.59 -7.70 -7.14
N TYR A 486 0.68 -6.45 -6.66
CA TYR A 486 1.35 -6.12 -5.38
C TYR A 486 0.40 -5.83 -4.21
N GLY A 487 -0.88 -5.58 -4.51
CA GLY A 487 -1.87 -5.34 -3.47
C GLY A 487 -3.06 -4.53 -3.96
N SER A 488 -4.00 -4.25 -3.05
CA SER A 488 -5.14 -3.38 -3.34
C SER A 488 -5.50 -2.50 -2.14
N VAL A 489 -5.80 -1.23 -2.38
CA VAL A 489 -6.49 -0.36 -1.43
C VAL A 489 -7.98 -0.41 -1.73
N ASN A 490 -8.78 -0.82 -0.77
CA ASN A 490 -10.21 -1.06 -0.90
C ASN A 490 -10.96 -0.11 0.03
N ALA A 491 -11.86 0.72 -0.50
CA ALA A 491 -12.53 1.78 0.24
C ALA A 491 -14.06 1.73 0.06
N TYR A 492 -14.85 1.82 1.13
CA TYR A 492 -16.31 1.77 1.08
C TYR A 492 -17.00 2.32 2.34
#